data_AF-A0A914NDS4-F1
#
_entry.id   AF-A0A914NDS4-F1
#
_cell.length_a   1.000
_cell.length_b   1.000
_cell.length_c   1.000
_cell.angle_alpha   90.00
_cell.angle_beta   90.00
_cell.angle_gamma   90.00
#
_symmetry.space_group_name_H-M   'P 1'
#
loop_
_entity.id
_entity.type
_entity.pdbx_description
1 polymer ?
#
loop_
_entity_poly.entity_id
_entity_poly.type
_entity_poly.pdbx_seq_one_letter_code
_entity_poly.pdbx_strand_id
1 'polypeptide(L)'
;MGVRVLNVSNISPAATKEQIQTLFAYIGRIDDFKLYPSDFSLTQTSQQPKFAFVKFEDERSVEVGQHLTNTVFLDRALVCVQGQS
;
A
#
# COMPACT_ATOMS: atom_id res chain seq x y z
N MET A 1 5.88 -12.93 17.84
CA MET A 1 5.24 -12.98 16.50
C MET A 1 5.14 -11.55 16.03
N GLY A 2 5.95 -11.18 15.03
CA GLY A 2 5.95 -9.83 14.47
C GLY A 2 4.75 -9.56 13.56
N VAL A 3 4.42 -8.27 13.42
CA VAL A 3 3.43 -7.81 12.46
C VAL A 3 4.00 -7.95 11.05
N ARG A 4 3.26 -8.61 10.17
CA ARG A 4 3.65 -8.81 8.75
C ARG A 4 2.80 -8.02 7.77
N VAL A 5 1.98 -7.09 8.26
CA VAL A 5 1.07 -6.29 7.45
C VAL A 5 1.54 -4.84 7.46
N LEU A 6 1.60 -4.23 6.28
CA LEU A 6 1.84 -2.81 6.07
C LEU A 6 0.56 -2.18 5.51
N ASN A 7 0.09 -1.13 6.18
CA ASN A 7 -1.00 -0.30 5.72
C ASN A 7 -0.43 0.90 4.97
N VAL A 8 -0.87 1.08 3.73
CA VAL A 8 -0.42 2.14 2.83
C VAL A 8 -1.61 3.04 2.55
N SER A 9 -1.45 4.33 2.75
CA SER A 9 -2.52 5.32 2.58
C SER A 9 -2.00 6.55 1.84
N ASN A 10 -2.91 7.49 1.56
CA ASN A 10 -2.64 8.66 0.72
C ASN A 10 -2.14 8.29 -0.69
N ILE A 11 -2.59 7.15 -1.21
CA ILE A 11 -2.22 6.68 -2.54
C ILE A 11 -2.89 7.59 -3.59
N SER A 12 -2.15 7.93 -4.64
CA SER A 12 -2.69 8.71 -5.77
C SER A 12 -3.91 8.01 -6.39
N PRO A 13 -5.00 8.74 -6.70
CA PRO A 13 -6.13 8.17 -7.42
C PRO A 13 -5.74 7.66 -8.82
N ALA A 14 -4.66 8.15 -9.41
CA ALA A 14 -4.13 7.67 -10.69
C ALA A 14 -3.30 6.38 -10.56
N ALA A 15 -2.88 6.00 -9.34
CA ALA A 15 -2.08 4.80 -9.12
C ALA A 15 -2.94 3.53 -9.33
N THR A 16 -2.40 2.58 -10.09
CA THR A 16 -3.03 1.27 -10.31
C THR A 16 -2.63 0.25 -9.26
N LYS A 17 -3.41 -0.83 -9.17
CA LYS A 17 -3.12 -1.97 -8.29
C LYS A 17 -1.73 -2.55 -8.59
N GLU A 18 -1.42 -2.80 -9.86
CA GLU A 18 -0.14 -3.40 -10.24
C GLU A 18 1.04 -2.49 -9.91
N GLN A 19 0.91 -1.17 -10.10
CA GLN A 19 1.96 -0.21 -9.77
C GLN A 19 2.32 -0.23 -8.28
N ILE A 20 1.30 -0.17 -7.41
CA ILE A 20 1.50 -0.20 -5.96
C ILE A 20 2.04 -1.56 -5.52
N GLN A 21 1.48 -2.65 -6.02
CA GLN A 21 1.95 -4.00 -5.70
C GLN A 21 3.40 -4.21 -6.13
N THR A 22 3.78 -3.72 -7.31
CA THR A 22 5.16 -3.80 -7.82
C THR A 22 6.14 -3.01 -6.95
N LEU A 23 5.76 -1.79 -6.53
CA LEU A 23 6.57 -0.98 -5.62
C LEU A 23 6.93 -1.76 -4.34
N PHE A 24 5.93 -2.36 -3.70
CA PHE A 24 6.16 -3.11 -2.46
C PHE A 24 6.80 -4.49 -2.69
N ALA A 25 6.67 -5.08 -3.87
CA ALA A 25 7.37 -6.31 -4.22
C ALA A 25 8.90 -6.12 -4.30
N TYR A 26 9.39 -4.91 -4.55
CA TYR A 26 10.82 -4.58 -4.43
C TYR A 26 11.32 -4.53 -2.98
N ILE A 27 10.42 -4.36 -2.01
CA ILE A 27 10.76 -4.32 -0.58
C ILE A 27 10.87 -5.72 0.01
N GLY A 28 9.97 -6.61 -0.38
CA GLY A 28 9.97 -7.99 0.10
C GLY A 28 8.91 -8.84 -0.58
N ARG A 29 8.95 -10.14 -0.32
CA ARG A 29 7.98 -11.09 -0.87
C ARG A 29 6.60 -10.84 -0.26
N ILE A 30 5.63 -10.60 -1.13
CA ILE A 30 4.23 -10.34 -0.75
C ILE A 30 3.47 -11.68 -0.68
N ASP A 31 2.82 -11.92 0.46
CA ASP A 31 1.93 -13.05 0.74
C ASP A 31 0.48 -12.75 0.35
N ASP A 32 -0.02 -11.54 0.66
CA ASP A 32 -1.35 -11.06 0.30
C ASP A 32 -1.33 -9.56 0.00
N PHE A 33 -2.16 -9.11 -0.94
CA PHE A 33 -2.25 -7.70 -1.32
C PHE A 33 -3.70 -7.29 -1.60
N LYS A 34 -4.15 -6.22 -0.94
CA LYS A 34 -5.49 -5.65 -1.13
C LYS A 34 -5.39 -4.16 -1.34
N LEU A 35 -5.97 -3.65 -2.42
CA LEU A 35 -6.14 -2.22 -2.67
C LEU A 35 -7.62 -1.86 -2.56
N TYR A 36 -7.90 -0.79 -1.84
CA TYR A 36 -9.21 -0.22 -1.64
C TYR A 36 -9.24 1.22 -2.17
N PRO A 37 -10.34 1.62 -2.80
CA PRO A 37 -11.39 0.75 -3.35
C PRO A 37 -10.83 -0.14 -4.49
N SER A 38 -11.34 -1.37 -4.62
CA SER A 38 -10.90 -2.37 -5.61
C SER A 38 -11.46 -2.15 -7.02
N ASP A 39 -12.11 -1.01 -7.28
CA ASP A 39 -12.96 -0.67 -8.46
C ASP A 39 -14.22 -1.58 -8.59
N PHE A 40 -15.41 -1.18 -9.06
CA PHE A 40 -15.86 -0.14 -9.99
C PHE A 40 -17.35 0.16 -9.66
N SER A 41 -17.66 0.98 -8.65
CA SER A 41 -19.03 1.52 -8.56
C SER A 41 -19.05 2.80 -9.40
N LEU A 42 -20.04 2.96 -10.28
CA LEU A 42 -20.25 4.15 -11.14
C LEU A 42 -20.36 5.48 -10.34
N THR A 43 -20.33 5.40 -9.01
CA THR A 43 -20.39 6.50 -8.05
C THR A 43 -19.02 6.88 -7.47
N GLN A 44 -17.93 6.21 -7.86
CA GLN A 44 -16.61 6.49 -7.29
C GLN A 44 -16.10 7.81 -7.84
N THR A 45 -16.38 8.89 -7.12
CA THR A 45 -15.81 10.21 -7.37
C THR A 45 -14.29 10.07 -7.33
N SER A 46 -13.56 10.65 -8.30
CA SER A 46 -12.09 10.66 -8.41
C SER A 46 -11.35 11.33 -7.22
N GLN A 47 -12.02 11.48 -6.08
CA GLN A 47 -11.60 12.15 -4.87
C GLN A 47 -11.53 11.21 -3.66
N GLN A 48 -11.99 9.95 -3.77
CA GLN A 48 -11.86 9.03 -2.64
C GLN A 48 -10.41 8.61 -2.42
N PRO A 49 -9.90 8.69 -1.18
CA PRO A 49 -8.54 8.27 -0.86
C PRO A 49 -8.40 6.76 -1.07
N LYS A 50 -7.32 6.36 -1.75
CA LYS A 50 -6.93 4.96 -1.92
C LYS A 50 -6.09 4.49 -0.73
N PHE A 51 -6.32 3.24 -0.31
CA PHE A 51 -5.61 2.57 0.78
C PHE A 51 -5.24 1.15 0.35
N ALA A 52 -4.03 0.69 0.66
CA ALA A 52 -3.61 -0.68 0.40
C ALA A 52 -3.14 -1.39 1.67
N PHE A 53 -3.35 -2.69 1.70
CA PHE A 53 -2.82 -3.60 2.70
C PHE A 53 -1.86 -4.54 2.00
N VAL A 54 -0.61 -4.56 2.47
CA VAL A 54 0.45 -5.42 1.95
C VAL A 54 0.87 -6.35 3.07
N LYS A 55 0.59 -7.64 2.91
CA LYS A 55 1.08 -8.67 3.82
C LYS A 55 2.38 -9.24 3.25
N PHE A 56 3.47 -9.12 3.98
CA PHE A 56 4.76 -9.67 3.61
C PHE A 56 4.99 -11.06 4.20
N GLU A 57 5.91 -11.81 3.61
CA GLU A 57 6.40 -13.09 4.16
C GLU A 57 7.19 -12.86 5.46
N ASP A 58 7.99 -11.78 5.51
CA ASP A 58 8.93 -11.45 6.59
C ASP A 58 8.62 -10.09 7.24
N GLU A 59 8.72 -10.00 8.56
CA GLU A 59 8.44 -8.79 9.35
C GLU A 59 9.39 -7.63 9.05
N ARG A 60 10.65 -7.91 8.68
CA ARG A 60 11.64 -6.87 8.30
C ARG A 60 11.20 -6.11 7.05
N SER A 61 10.42 -6.75 6.17
CA SER A 61 9.86 -6.09 4.99
C SER A 61 8.86 -4.99 5.37
N VAL A 62 8.16 -5.15 6.50
CA VAL A 62 7.26 -4.11 7.04
C VAL A 62 8.08 -2.92 7.54
N GLU A 63 9.19 -3.15 8.24
CA GLU A 63 10.09 -2.09 8.73
C GLU A 63 10.67 -1.27 7.56
N VAL A 64 11.19 -1.94 6.54
CA VAL A 64 11.69 -1.27 5.32
C VAL A 64 10.54 -0.53 4.60
N GLY A 65 9.35 -1.12 4.55
CA GLY A 65 8.16 -0.50 3.95
C GLY A 65 7.72 0.78 4.67
N GLN A 66 7.89 0.88 5.99
CA GLN A 66 7.58 2.10 6.76
C GLN A 66 8.48 3.27 6.39
N HIS A 67 9.75 3.00 6.06
CA HIS A 67 10.69 4.03 5.59
C HIS A 67 10.29 4.67 4.26
N LEU A 68 9.37 4.06 3.50
CA LEU A 68 8.80 4.68 2.31
C LEU A 68 7.77 5.78 2.63
N THR A 69 7.42 6.00 3.91
CA THR A 69 6.59 7.14 4.30
C THR A 69 7.24 8.45 3.82
N ASN A 70 6.43 9.34 3.24
CA ASN A 70 6.82 10.56 2.56
C ASN A 70 7.51 10.38 1.20
N THR A 71 7.66 9.15 0.71
CA THR A 71 8.09 8.92 -0.68
C THR A 71 6.97 9.34 -1.62
N VAL A 72 7.26 10.26 -2.53
CA VAL A 72 6.31 10.70 -3.55
C VAL A 72 6.15 9.60 -4.59
N PHE A 73 4.94 9.07 -4.69
CA PHE A 73 4.54 8.12 -5.71
C PHE A 73 3.45 8.74 -6.59
N LEU A 74 3.78 8.93 -7.87
CA LEU A 74 3.02 9.79 -8.79
C LEU A 74 2.91 11.21 -8.23
N ASP A 75 1.72 11.65 -7.84
CA ASP A 75 1.44 12.99 -7.31
C ASP A 75 1.27 13.06 -5.78
N ARG A 76 1.34 11.92 -5.06
CA ARG A 76 1.11 11.89 -3.61
C ARG A 76 2.26 11.27 -2.83
N ALA A 77 2.52 11.82 -1.65
CA ALA A 77 3.43 11.24 -0.68
C ALA A 77 2.75 10.07 0.05
N LEU A 78 3.34 8.88 -0.04
CA LEU A 78 2.81 7.68 0.60
C LEU A 78 2.88 7.79 2.13
N VAL A 79 1.91 7.21 2.80
CA VAL A 79 1.91 7.04 4.26
C VAL A 79 1.88 5.55 4.57
N CYS A 80 2.99 5.02 5.09
CA CYS A 80 3.20 3.60 5.32
C CYS A 80 3.30 3.33 6.83
N VAL A 81 2.33 2.61 7.40
CA VAL A 81 2.30 2.28 8.84
C VAL A 81 2.15 0.79 9.05
N GLN A 82 2.65 0.26 10.17
CA GLN A 82 2.36 -1.11 10.56
C GLN A 82 0.85 -1.35 10.68
N GLY A 83 0.38 -2.45 10.08
CA GLY A 83 -0.97 -2.94 10.28
C GLY A 83 -1.19 -3.55 11.66
N GLN A 84 -2.44 -3.70 12.05
CA GLN A 84 -2.81 -4.50 13.23
C GLN A 84 -3.00 -5.95 12.75
N SER A 85 -2.50 -6.94 13.50
CA SER A 85 -2.68 -8.37 13.18
C SER A 85 -4.08 -8.87 13.52
#